data_AF-A0A673J688-F1
#
_entry.id   AF-A0A673J688-F1
#
_cell.length_a   1.000
_cell.length_b   1.000
_cell.length_c   1.000
_cell.angle_alpha   90.00
_cell.angle_beta   90.00
_cell.angle_gamma   90.00
#
_symmetry.space_group_name_H-M   'P 1'
#
loop_
_entity.id
_entity.type
_entity.pdbx_description
1 polymer ?
#
loop_
_entity_poly.entity_id
_entity_poly.type
_entity_poly.pdbx_seq_one_letter_code
_entity_poly.pdbx_strand_id
1 'polypeptide(L)'
;LLQNHSFVGSVNPQWTLVQHQTKLYPLNTTKLSQELFYQILIYDFGHFGVLRLSNPAPLYDLAMLALDSEESGWMEEDSPKEGLAQYIYFSLEIDEGNLTGLPMLLDNYSPAMKGLPMFILRLATEVNWDREKESLRSLFSPPKHFSEDGSVLQIARLPELYKVFERC
;
A
#
# COMPACT_ATOMS: atom_id res chain seq x y z
N LEU A 1 -13.77 7.65 -11.99
CA LEU A 1 -14.42 6.86 -10.91
C LEU A 1 -14.01 7.41 -9.54
N LEU A 2 -12.74 7.29 -9.13
CA LEU A 2 -12.30 7.65 -7.77
C LEU A 2 -12.35 9.15 -7.44
N GLN A 3 -12.03 10.05 -8.37
CA GLN A 3 -12.00 11.50 -8.08
C GLN A 3 -13.35 12.12 -7.70
N ASN A 4 -14.48 11.48 -8.04
CA ASN A 4 -15.84 12.01 -7.81
C ASN A 4 -16.80 10.93 -7.29
N HIS A 5 -16.29 10.06 -6.41
CA HIS A 5 -17.12 9.04 -5.77
C HIS A 5 -17.75 9.58 -4.48
N SER A 6 -18.91 9.04 -4.13
CA SER A 6 -19.48 9.14 -2.79
C SER A 6 -19.23 7.83 -2.06
N PHE A 7 -18.58 7.88 -0.90
CA PHE A 7 -18.44 6.71 -0.04
C PHE A 7 -19.80 6.25 0.47
N VAL A 8 -20.10 4.95 0.37
CA VAL A 8 -21.36 4.37 0.84
C VAL A 8 -21.14 3.60 2.15
N GLY A 9 -20.10 2.75 2.19
CA GLY A 9 -19.80 1.95 3.38
C GLY A 9 -18.78 0.85 3.11
N SER A 10 -18.15 0.34 4.17
CA SER A 10 -17.27 -0.81 4.09
C SER A 10 -18.07 -2.11 4.30
N VAL A 11 -17.89 -3.08 3.41
CA VAL A 11 -18.46 -4.43 3.55
C VAL A 11 -17.59 -5.23 4.53
N ASN A 12 -16.28 -5.14 4.36
CA ASN A 12 -15.24 -5.70 5.24
C ASN A 12 -13.92 -4.94 4.98
N PRO A 13 -12.79 -5.25 5.65
CA PRO A 13 -11.52 -4.54 5.42
C PRO A 13 -10.99 -4.58 3.98
N GLN A 14 -11.39 -5.59 3.19
CA GLN A 14 -10.96 -5.74 1.80
C GLN A 14 -11.88 -5.02 0.82
N TRP A 15 -13.18 -4.90 1.11
CA TRP A 15 -14.18 -4.42 0.16
C TRP A 15 -14.95 -3.21 0.67
N THR A 16 -14.95 -2.14 -0.12
CA THR A 16 -15.69 -0.90 0.14
C THR A 16 -16.66 -0.61 -0.99
N LEU A 17 -17.87 -0.18 -0.65
CA LEU A 17 -18.85 0.28 -1.62
C LEU A 17 -18.73 1.79 -1.82
N VAL A 18 -18.64 2.18 -3.08
CA VAL A 18 -18.72 3.57 -3.50
C VAL A 18 -19.80 3.75 -4.55
N GLN A 19 -20.45 4.90 -4.51
CA GLN A 19 -21.34 5.35 -5.57
C GLN A 19 -20.57 6.33 -6.47
N HIS A 20 -20.76 6.22 -7.77
CA HIS A 20 -20.34 7.26 -8.70
C HIS A 20 -21.46 7.48 -9.73
N GLN A 21 -21.94 8.71 -9.81
CA GLN A 21 -23.16 9.05 -10.55
C GLN A 21 -24.33 8.14 -10.10
N THR A 22 -24.92 7.37 -11.02
CA THR A 22 -26.05 6.48 -10.74
C THR A 22 -25.65 5.04 -10.49
N LYS A 23 -24.35 4.74 -10.37
CA LYS A 23 -23.80 3.40 -10.32
C LYS A 23 -23.15 3.11 -8.97
N LEU A 24 -23.29 1.88 -8.50
CA LEU A 24 -22.68 1.38 -7.27
C LEU A 24 -21.57 0.39 -7.61
N TYR A 25 -20.43 0.55 -6.94
CA TYR A 25 -19.21 -0.20 -7.19
C TYR A 25 -18.60 -0.72 -5.88
N PRO A 26 -18.45 -2.04 -5.69
CA PRO A 26 -17.44 -2.59 -4.81
C PRO A 26 -16.04 -2.29 -5.36
N LEU A 27 -15.19 -1.83 -4.45
CA LEU A 27 -13.78 -1.59 -4.66
C LEU A 27 -12.97 -2.49 -3.72
N ASN A 28 -11.97 -3.16 -4.26
CA ASN A 28 -10.97 -3.86 -3.45
C ASN A 28 -10.04 -2.81 -2.83
N THR A 29 -10.33 -2.47 -1.58
CA THR A 29 -9.64 -1.43 -0.80
C THR A 29 -8.20 -1.84 -0.55
N THR A 30 -7.93 -3.13 -0.32
CA THR A 30 -6.56 -3.65 -0.15
C THR A 30 -5.71 -3.34 -1.38
N LYS A 31 -6.14 -3.76 -2.58
CA LYS A 31 -5.40 -3.51 -3.83
C LYS A 31 -5.26 -2.02 -4.16
N LEU A 32 -6.33 -1.24 -3.99
CA LEU A 32 -6.29 0.21 -4.25
C LEU A 32 -5.35 0.95 -3.30
N SER A 33 -5.37 0.60 -2.01
CA SER A 33 -4.49 1.21 -1.02
C SER A 33 -3.02 0.86 -1.28
N GLN A 34 -2.72 -0.39 -1.66
CA GLN A 34 -1.36 -0.82 -2.05
C GLN A 34 -0.82 0.04 -3.19
N GLU A 35 -1.60 0.20 -4.26
CA GLU A 35 -1.21 1.03 -5.40
C GLU A 35 -1.07 2.51 -5.01
N LEU A 36 -2.00 3.04 -4.21
CA LEU A 36 -1.92 4.43 -3.73
C LEU A 36 -0.64 4.68 -2.94
N PHE A 37 -0.34 3.83 -1.95
CA PHE A 37 0.85 3.98 -1.12
C PHE A 37 2.13 3.77 -1.92
N TYR A 38 2.14 2.83 -2.88
CA TYR A 38 3.25 2.68 -3.81
C TYR A 38 3.47 3.97 -4.62
N GLN A 39 2.42 4.53 -5.23
CA GLN A 39 2.54 5.76 -6.00
C GLN A 39 3.01 6.95 -5.14
N ILE A 40 2.57 7.06 -3.88
CA ILE A 40 3.06 8.08 -2.94
C ILE A 40 4.54 7.87 -2.61
N LEU A 41 4.95 6.64 -2.30
CA LEU A 41 6.35 6.27 -2.01
C LEU A 41 7.30 6.62 -3.16
N ILE A 42 6.81 6.53 -4.39
CA ILE A 42 7.59 6.88 -5.57
C ILE A 42 7.55 8.40 -5.77
N TYR A 43 6.38 9.02 -5.81
CA TYR A 43 6.23 10.46 -6.06
C TYR A 43 6.95 11.36 -5.03
N ASP A 44 6.80 11.08 -3.73
CA ASP A 44 7.39 11.87 -2.64
C ASP A 44 8.75 11.33 -2.19
N PHE A 45 9.39 10.50 -3.01
CA PHE A 45 10.67 9.89 -2.68
C PHE A 45 11.72 10.92 -2.24
N GLY A 46 12.29 10.69 -1.05
CA GLY A 46 13.25 11.59 -0.41
C GLY A 46 12.66 12.85 0.24
N HIS A 47 11.34 13.05 0.19
CA HIS A 47 10.66 14.24 0.71
C HIS A 47 9.48 13.93 1.66
N PHE A 48 9.50 12.76 2.32
CA PHE A 48 8.46 12.39 3.26
C PHE A 48 8.56 13.15 4.58
N GLY A 49 7.40 13.40 5.19
CA GLY A 49 7.35 13.59 6.64
C GLY A 49 7.76 12.29 7.36
N VAL A 50 8.00 12.39 8.67
CA VAL A 50 8.47 11.24 9.46
C VAL A 50 7.40 10.84 10.47
N LEU A 51 6.97 9.58 10.40
CA LEU A 51 6.21 8.92 11.46
C LEU A 51 7.19 8.31 12.45
N ARG A 52 7.34 8.94 13.62
CA ARG A 52 8.24 8.49 14.69
C ARG A 52 7.67 7.25 15.38
N LEU A 53 8.51 6.24 15.56
CA LEU A 53 8.17 5.08 16.36
C LEU A 53 8.20 5.46 17.85
N SER A 54 7.25 4.93 18.62
CA SER A 54 7.24 5.13 20.07
C SER A 54 8.44 4.45 20.74
N ASN A 55 8.90 3.33 20.18
CA ASN A 55 10.09 2.61 20.60
C ASN A 55 10.94 2.31 19.36
N PRO A 56 12.27 2.51 19.41
CA PRO A 56 13.16 2.08 18.35
C PRO A 56 13.03 0.57 18.10
N ALA A 57 13.04 0.15 16.83
CA ALA A 57 12.91 -1.24 16.44
C ALA A 57 14.22 -1.74 15.80
N PRO A 58 14.93 -2.70 16.42
CA PRO A 58 16.18 -3.21 15.85
C PRO A 58 15.97 -3.81 14.46
N LEU A 59 16.72 -3.31 13.47
CA LEU A 59 16.56 -3.77 12.08
C LEU A 59 16.90 -5.24 11.92
N TYR A 60 17.88 -5.74 12.68
CA TYR A 60 18.26 -7.14 12.68
C TYR A 60 17.09 -8.04 13.09
N ASP A 61 16.41 -7.70 14.19
CA ASP A 61 15.27 -8.47 14.69
C ASP A 61 14.10 -8.43 13.71
N LEU A 62 13.82 -7.25 13.13
CA LEU A 62 12.81 -7.10 12.08
C LEU A 62 13.14 -7.97 10.86
N ALA A 63 14.40 -8.00 10.42
CA ALA A 63 14.82 -8.85 9.31
C ALA A 63 14.67 -10.34 9.65
N MET A 64 15.04 -10.78 10.86
CA MET A 64 14.90 -12.19 11.25
C MET A 64 13.43 -12.59 11.31
N LEU A 65 12.57 -11.75 11.92
CA LEU A 65 11.12 -11.99 11.94
C LEU A 65 10.50 -12.08 10.54
N ALA A 66 11.02 -11.32 9.58
CA ALA A 66 10.55 -11.37 8.19
C ALA A 66 10.99 -12.67 7.53
N LEU A 67 12.26 -13.05 7.66
CA LEU A 67 12.82 -14.26 7.05
C LEU A 67 12.24 -15.55 7.64
N ASP A 68 11.89 -15.55 8.93
CA ASP A 68 11.24 -16.68 9.59
C ASP A 68 9.77 -16.86 9.17
N SER A 69 9.20 -15.88 8.46
CA SER A 69 7.84 -15.96 7.93
C SER A 69 7.82 -16.75 6.62
N GLU A 70 6.87 -17.69 6.49
CA GLU A 70 6.60 -18.40 5.23
C GLU A 70 6.27 -17.42 4.07
N GLU A 71 5.76 -16.23 4.39
CA GLU A 71 5.42 -15.18 3.42
C GLU A 71 6.65 -14.54 2.75
N SER A 72 7.85 -14.73 3.30
CA SER A 72 9.09 -14.19 2.74
C SER A 72 9.51 -14.88 1.45
N GLY A 73 9.16 -16.17 1.29
CA GLY A 73 9.66 -17.00 0.21
C GLY A 73 11.18 -17.14 0.17
N TRP A 74 11.89 -16.78 1.26
CA TRP A 74 13.35 -16.76 1.30
C TRP A 74 13.91 -18.18 1.42
N MET A 75 14.86 -18.51 0.55
CA MET A 75 15.65 -19.74 0.64
C MET A 75 17.08 -19.39 1.04
N GLU A 76 17.77 -20.27 1.77
CA GLU A 76 19.15 -20.02 2.27
C GLU A 76 20.18 -19.71 1.16
N GLU A 77 19.82 -19.89 -0.10
CA GLU A 77 20.65 -19.67 -1.29
C GLU A 77 20.58 -18.22 -1.85
N ASP A 78 19.65 -17.36 -1.38
CA ASP A 78 19.25 -16.09 -2.00
C ASP A 78 20.10 -14.83 -1.66
N SER A 79 21.42 -14.97 -1.44
CA SER A 79 22.41 -13.89 -1.21
C SER A 79 22.65 -13.45 0.25
N PRO A 80 23.82 -12.85 0.56
CA PRO A 80 24.19 -12.44 1.91
C PRO A 80 23.34 -11.27 2.43
N LYS A 81 22.91 -11.37 3.69
CA LYS A 81 22.03 -10.40 4.39
C LYS A 81 22.62 -8.99 4.45
N GLU A 82 23.93 -8.86 4.31
CA GLU A 82 24.70 -7.63 4.45
C GLU A 82 24.41 -6.60 3.34
N GLY A 83 24.05 -7.05 2.13
CA GLY A 83 23.71 -6.15 1.01
C GLY A 83 22.35 -5.46 1.14
N LEU A 84 21.41 -6.07 1.87
CA LEU A 84 20.05 -5.57 2.06
C LEU A 84 20.03 -4.30 2.92
N ALA A 85 20.94 -4.20 3.89
CA ALA A 85 21.02 -3.08 4.80
C ALA A 85 21.17 -1.75 4.04
N GLN A 86 21.98 -1.71 2.98
CA GLN A 86 22.30 -0.49 2.24
C GLN A 86 21.08 0.16 1.55
N TYR A 87 20.13 -0.65 1.08
CA TYR A 87 18.90 -0.16 0.44
C TYR A 87 17.86 0.35 1.46
N ILE A 88 17.83 -0.23 2.66
CA ILE A 88 16.94 0.19 3.76
C ILE A 88 17.27 1.63 4.23
N TYR A 89 18.54 2.03 4.18
CA TYR A 89 18.98 3.38 4.58
C TYR A 89 18.42 4.52 3.70
N PHE A 90 17.91 4.24 2.50
CA PHE A 90 17.57 5.31 1.55
C PHE A 90 16.26 6.03 1.90
N SER A 91 15.35 5.41 2.66
CA SER A 91 13.98 5.93 2.89
C SER A 91 13.52 5.87 4.35
N LEU A 92 14.39 5.45 5.27
CA LEU A 92 14.03 5.19 6.67
C LEU A 92 15.01 5.87 7.61
N GLU A 93 14.49 6.32 8.76
CA GLU A 93 15.34 6.89 9.78
C GLU A 93 15.88 5.79 10.69
N ILE A 94 17.19 5.64 10.64
CA ILE A 94 17.93 4.60 11.36
C ILE A 94 18.91 5.29 12.31
N ASP A 95 18.86 4.90 13.57
CA ASP A 95 19.77 5.37 14.62
C ASP A 95 20.41 4.15 15.29
N GLU A 96 21.75 4.05 15.20
CA GLU A 96 22.53 2.94 15.76
C GLU A 96 21.99 1.53 15.40
N GLY A 97 21.51 1.35 14.16
CA GLY A 97 20.93 0.07 13.69
C GLY A 97 19.48 -0.18 14.10
N ASN A 98 18.84 0.79 14.75
CA ASN A 98 17.43 0.76 15.11
C ASN A 98 16.63 1.66 14.17
N LEU A 99 15.52 1.13 13.66
CA LEU A 99 14.53 1.94 12.99
C LEU A 99 13.86 2.85 14.02
N THR A 100 13.90 4.16 13.79
CA THR A 100 13.28 5.17 14.67
C THR A 100 12.13 5.91 14.01
N GLY A 101 12.04 5.86 12.67
CA GLY A 101 10.99 6.52 11.91
C GLY A 101 10.69 5.84 10.58
N LEU A 102 9.43 5.94 10.17
CA LEU A 102 8.91 5.51 8.88
C LEU A 102 8.53 6.72 8.02
N PRO A 103 8.54 6.62 6.68
CA PRO A 103 7.99 7.65 5.82
C PRO A 103 6.49 7.82 6.12
N MET A 104 6.08 9.04 6.43
CA MET A 104 4.67 9.41 6.62
C MET A 104 4.03 9.64 5.24
N LEU A 105 3.33 8.63 4.73
CA LEU A 105 2.73 8.67 3.39
C LEU A 105 1.42 9.45 3.34
N LEU A 106 0.67 9.46 4.44
CA LEU A 106 -0.59 10.19 4.57
C LEU A 106 -0.71 10.81 5.95
N ASP A 107 -1.20 12.04 6.02
CA ASP A 107 -1.48 12.71 7.28
C ASP A 107 -2.49 11.92 8.12
N ASN A 108 -2.20 11.80 9.43
CA ASN A 108 -3.02 11.09 10.41
C ASN A 108 -3.28 9.59 10.11
N TYR A 109 -2.47 8.98 9.25
CA TYR A 109 -2.52 7.55 8.98
C TYR A 109 -1.32 6.83 9.60
N SER A 110 -1.59 5.83 10.44
CA SER A 110 -0.56 4.92 10.94
C SER A 110 -0.74 3.54 10.29
N PRO A 111 0.30 2.98 9.65
CA PRO A 111 0.21 1.64 9.08
C PRO A 111 0.09 0.56 10.16
N ALA A 112 -0.37 -0.63 9.76
CA ALA A 112 -0.42 -1.79 10.64
C ALA A 112 1.00 -2.31 10.94
N MET A 113 1.48 -2.09 12.17
CA MET A 113 2.86 -2.40 12.57
C MET A 113 3.20 -3.89 12.56
N LYS A 114 2.19 -4.78 12.57
CA LYS A 114 2.40 -6.24 12.45
C LYS A 114 3.10 -6.62 11.14
N GLY A 115 2.86 -5.87 10.06
CA GLY A 115 3.48 -6.11 8.75
C GLY A 115 4.85 -5.45 8.57
N LEU A 116 5.36 -4.75 9.60
CA LEU A 116 6.61 -4.01 9.51
C LEU A 116 7.82 -4.88 9.13
N PRO A 117 8.03 -6.09 9.68
CA PRO A 117 9.12 -6.98 9.27
C PRO A 117 9.13 -7.24 7.76
N MET A 118 8.00 -7.72 7.22
CA MET A 118 7.85 -8.01 5.80
C MET A 118 7.99 -6.76 4.92
N PHE A 119 7.49 -5.61 5.39
CA PHE A 119 7.66 -4.35 4.68
C PHE A 119 9.13 -3.98 4.52
N ILE A 120 9.93 -4.07 5.59
CA ILE A 120 11.37 -3.78 5.54
C ILE A 120 12.09 -4.74 4.60
N LEU A 121 11.77 -6.04 4.67
CA LEU A 121 12.36 -7.05 3.80
C LEU A 121 12.08 -6.73 2.32
N ARG A 122 10.81 -6.52 1.96
CA ARG A 122 10.41 -6.21 0.58
C ARG A 122 10.96 -4.89 0.06
N LEU A 123 11.04 -3.87 0.92
CA LEU A 123 11.65 -2.59 0.56
C LEU A 123 13.11 -2.76 0.16
N ALA A 124 13.83 -3.70 0.79
CA ALA A 124 15.22 -4.01 0.52
C ALA A 124 15.43 -4.93 -0.69
N THR A 125 14.50 -5.87 -0.95
CA THR A 125 14.68 -6.95 -1.94
C THR A 125 13.90 -6.75 -3.24
N GLU A 126 12.71 -6.15 -3.19
CA GLU A 126 11.76 -6.13 -4.30
C GLU A 126 11.72 -4.80 -5.04
N VAL A 127 12.18 -3.71 -4.43
CA VAL A 127 12.10 -2.36 -5.00
C VAL A 127 13.36 -2.03 -5.81
N ASN A 128 13.20 -1.83 -7.11
CA ASN A 128 14.27 -1.37 -7.99
C ASN A 128 14.25 0.17 -8.09
N TRP A 129 14.92 0.82 -7.15
CA TRP A 129 14.94 2.29 -7.04
C TRP A 129 15.51 3.01 -8.28
N ASP A 130 16.41 2.38 -9.03
CA ASP A 130 16.96 2.96 -10.26
C ASP A 130 15.91 3.04 -11.38
N ARG A 131 15.13 1.98 -11.56
CA ARG A 131 14.08 1.90 -12.59
C ARG A 131 12.83 2.69 -12.19
N GLU A 132 12.47 2.69 -10.92
CA GLU A 132 11.24 3.33 -10.47
C GLU A 132 11.33 4.85 -10.53
N LYS A 133 12.53 5.42 -10.36
CA LYS A 133 12.79 6.84 -10.55
C LYS A 133 12.46 7.34 -11.97
N GLU A 134 12.58 6.49 -12.99
CA GLU A 134 12.22 6.86 -14.37
C GLU A 134 10.70 6.86 -14.62
N SER A 135 9.93 6.10 -13.83
CA SER A 135 8.47 5.97 -13.95
C SER A 135 7.68 7.12 -13.28
N LEU A 136 8.37 8.04 -12.59
CA LEU A 136 7.82 9.13 -11.75
C LEU A 136 6.92 10.15 -12.45
N ARG A 137 6.85 10.15 -13.79
CA ARG A 137 6.19 11.22 -14.55
C ARG A 137 4.72 10.96 -14.86
N SER A 138 4.16 9.80 -14.49
CA SER A 138 2.74 9.51 -14.76
C SER A 138 1.84 9.90 -13.59
N LEU A 139 0.77 10.63 -13.88
CA LEU A 139 -0.25 11.07 -12.91
C LEU A 139 -0.84 9.88 -12.13
N PHE A 140 -1.15 10.11 -10.85
CA PHE A 140 -1.87 9.18 -9.98
C PHE A 140 -3.11 8.60 -10.68
N SER A 141 -2.98 7.36 -11.16
CA SER A 141 -4.08 6.64 -11.77
C SER A 141 -3.98 5.17 -11.40
N PRO A 142 -5.07 4.57 -10.88
CA PRO A 142 -5.10 3.13 -10.69
C PRO A 142 -4.82 2.43 -12.03
N PRO A 143 -4.07 1.31 -12.03
CA PRO A 143 -3.81 0.54 -13.23
C PRO A 143 -5.10 0.16 -13.96
N LYS A 144 -5.08 0.25 -15.29
CA LYS A 144 -6.26 -0.05 -16.11
C LYS A 144 -6.80 -1.47 -15.89
N HIS A 145 -5.94 -2.43 -15.54
CA HIS A 145 -6.35 -3.81 -15.31
C HIS A 145 -7.24 -4.00 -14.07
N PHE A 146 -7.36 -3.00 -13.16
CA PHE A 146 -8.27 -3.09 -12.01
C PHE A 146 -9.75 -3.17 -12.39
N SER A 147 -10.13 -2.69 -13.58
CA SER A 147 -11.49 -2.88 -14.11
C SER A 147 -11.72 -4.26 -14.72
N GLU A 148 -10.65 -5.01 -14.97
CA GLU A 148 -10.69 -6.32 -15.64
C GLU A 148 -10.54 -7.48 -14.64
N ASP A 149 -9.82 -7.26 -13.53
CA ASP A 149 -9.52 -8.28 -12.53
C ASP A 149 -10.52 -8.34 -11.36
N GLY A 150 -11.60 -7.56 -11.44
CA GLY A 150 -12.65 -7.49 -10.41
C GLY A 150 -12.32 -6.59 -9.21
N SER A 151 -11.17 -5.89 -9.20
CA SER A 151 -10.85 -4.90 -8.16
C SER A 151 -11.82 -3.74 -8.14
N VAL A 152 -12.43 -3.43 -9.29
CA VAL A 152 -13.51 -2.46 -9.47
C VAL A 152 -14.61 -3.09 -10.31
N LEU A 153 -15.74 -3.44 -9.68
CA LEU A 153 -16.87 -4.06 -10.37
C LEU A 153 -18.13 -3.21 -10.20
N GLN A 154 -18.90 -2.99 -11.26
CA GLN A 154 -20.21 -2.34 -11.13
C GLN A 154 -21.25 -3.39 -10.75
N ILE A 155 -21.91 -3.23 -9.59
CA ILE A 155 -22.91 -4.22 -9.12
C ILE A 155 -24.35 -3.76 -9.25
N ALA A 156 -24.59 -2.45 -9.28
CA ALA A 156 -25.95 -1.91 -9.36
C ALA A 156 -26.00 -0.55 -10.06
N ARG A 157 -27.21 -0.19 -10.52
CA ARG A 157 -27.50 1.11 -11.12
C ARG A 157 -28.89 1.59 -10.68
N LEU A 158 -28.99 2.84 -10.22
CA LEU A 158 -30.24 3.42 -9.71
C LEU A 158 -31.44 3.30 -10.67
N PRO A 159 -31.32 3.52 -11.99
CA PRO A 159 -32.45 3.36 -12.91
C PRO A 159 -32.98 1.93 -13.02
N GLU A 160 -32.17 0.91 -12.70
CA GLU A 160 -32.67 -0.47 -12.63
C GLU A 160 -33.35 -0.73 -11.29
N LEU A 161 -32.81 -0.19 -10.20
CA LEU A 161 -33.39 -0.32 -8.87
C LEU A 161 -34.77 0.36 -8.77
N TYR A 162 -34.91 1.55 -9.36
CA TYR A 162 -36.19 2.28 -9.37
C TYR A 162 -37.30 1.62 -10.21
N LYS A 163 -36.99 0.60 -11.01
CA LYS A 163 -38.03 -0.23 -11.66
C LYS A 163 -38.66 -1.24 -10.71
N VAL A 164 -37.99 -1.54 -9.60
CA VAL A 164 -38.40 -2.58 -8.63
C VAL A 164 -38.85 -1.95 -7.31
N PHE A 165 -38.15 -0.91 -6.87
CA PHE A 165 -38.44 -0.21 -5.62
C PHE A 165 -39.15 1.11 -5.90
N GLU A 166 -40.46 1.15 -5.66
CA GLU A 166 -41.29 2.34 -5.74
C GLU A 166 -41.56 2.94 -4.36
N ARG A 167 -41.98 4.20 -4.32
CA ARG A 167 -42.38 4.86 -3.06
C ARG A 167 -43.73 4.29 -2.61
N CYS A 168 -43.85 4.01 -1.31
CA CYS A 168 -45.11 3.62 -0.68
C CYS A 168 -46.17 4.74 -0.76
#